data_AF-A0AAW4JRX1-F1
#
_entry.id   AF-A0AAW4JRX1-F1
#
_cell.length_a   1.000
_cell.length_b   1.000
_cell.length_c   1.000
_cell.angle_alpha   90.00
_cell.angle_beta   90.00
_cell.angle_gamma   90.00
#
_symmetry.space_group_name_H-M   'P 1'
#
loop_
_entity.id
_entity.type
_entity.pdbx_description
1 polymer ?
#
loop_
_entity_poly.entity_id
_entity_poly.type
_entity_poly.pdbx_seq_one_letter_code
_entity_poly.pdbx_strand_id
1 'polypeptide(L)'
;MYVGRIEDRAVDDPRPVAMLTPPDGDEGFGWILTGDAELAAATGLREHDLAVTLARAFGVRALVDDGGIHPDRWVLVSADGSSGRVLTDSDAAADGDLRIVHALEPISGEPQLAVVPPPDWARDW
;
A
#
# COMPACT_ATOMS: atom_id res chain seq x y z
N MET A 1 17.75 1.87 0.57
CA MET A 1 16.60 0.99 0.23
C MET A 1 16.66 -0.22 1.15
N TYR A 2 15.68 -0.36 2.03
CA TYR A 2 15.51 -1.54 2.87
C TYR A 2 14.12 -2.12 2.61
N VAL A 3 14.06 -3.43 2.39
CA VAL A 3 12.83 -4.22 2.32
C VAL A 3 12.93 -5.24 3.43
N GLY A 4 12.10 -5.09 4.45
CA GLY A 4 12.14 -5.96 5.63
C GLY A 4 10.88 -5.84 6.44
N ARG A 5 10.81 -6.52 7.59
CA ARG A 5 9.57 -6.59 8.33
C ARG A 5 9.32 -5.31 9.11
N ILE A 6 8.05 -4.93 9.28
CA ILE A 6 7.69 -3.74 10.08
C ILE A 6 8.16 -3.85 11.54
N GLU A 7 8.19 -5.06 12.08
CA GLU A 7 8.69 -5.39 13.42
C GLU A 7 10.20 -5.15 13.61
N ASP A 8 10.97 -5.15 12.52
CA ASP A 8 12.41 -4.93 12.54
C ASP A 8 12.78 -3.43 12.45
N ARG A 9 11.78 -2.55 12.33
CA ARG A 9 11.96 -1.11 12.12
C ARG A 9 12.29 -0.38 13.43
N ALA A 10 13.27 0.52 13.39
CA ALA A 10 13.51 1.43 14.50
C ALA A 10 12.46 2.56 14.54
N VAL A 11 12.09 3.03 15.73
CA VAL A 11 11.08 4.11 15.90
C VAL A 11 11.46 5.39 15.15
N ASP A 12 12.76 5.66 15.01
CA ASP A 12 13.29 6.85 14.35
C ASP A 12 13.49 6.70 12.84
N ASP A 13 13.17 5.53 12.27
CA ASP A 13 13.34 5.30 10.82
C ASP A 13 12.36 6.18 10.02
N PRO A 14 12.75 6.66 8.83
CA PRO A 14 11.88 7.41 7.92
C PRO A 14 10.57 6.68 7.62
N ARG A 15 9.48 7.41 7.35
CA ARG A 15 8.18 6.82 6.97
C ARG A 15 8.38 5.88 5.77
N PRO A 16 7.79 4.66 5.79
CA PRO A 16 7.92 3.75 4.67
C PRO A 16 7.17 4.29 3.45
N VAL A 17 7.76 4.06 2.28
CA VAL A 17 7.22 4.39 0.96
C VAL A 17 6.07 3.48 0.59
N ALA A 18 6.18 2.20 0.97
CA ALA A 18 5.18 1.20 0.68
C ALA A 18 5.16 0.12 1.78
N MET A 19 3.98 -0.38 2.08
CA MET A 19 3.78 -1.61 2.85
C MET A 19 3.54 -2.76 1.87
N LEU A 20 4.22 -3.89 2.03
CA LEU A 20 4.21 -5.02 1.12
C LEU A 20 3.67 -6.29 1.81
N THR A 21 3.00 -7.14 1.06
CA THR A 21 2.70 -8.51 1.53
C THR A 21 3.98 -9.36 1.56
N PRO A 22 4.14 -10.27 2.53
CA PRO A 22 5.22 -11.25 2.51
C PRO A 22 5.20 -12.07 1.22
N PRO A 23 6.37 -12.49 0.69
CA PRO A 23 6.43 -13.36 -0.50
C PRO A 23 5.73 -14.71 -0.32
N ASP A 24 5.69 -15.23 0.93
CA ASP A 24 5.23 -16.59 1.25
C ASP A 24 4.08 -16.64 2.29
N GLY A 25 3.40 -15.50 2.58
CA GLY A 25 2.52 -15.37 3.75
C GLY A 25 1.08 -14.91 3.47
N ASP A 26 0.17 -15.37 4.31
CA ASP A 26 -1.28 -15.11 4.28
C ASP A 26 -1.63 -13.63 4.52
N GLU A 27 -2.30 -13.02 3.54
CA GLU A 27 -3.16 -11.81 3.53
C GLU A 27 -2.71 -10.48 4.17
N GLY A 28 -1.72 -10.44 5.07
CA GLY A 28 -1.31 -9.24 5.82
C GLY A 28 -0.13 -8.46 5.22
N PHE A 29 -0.11 -7.14 5.42
CA PHE A 29 0.99 -6.26 4.99
C PHE A 29 2.08 -6.14 6.08
N GLY A 30 2.96 -7.14 6.15
CA GLY A 30 4.00 -7.22 7.20
C GLY A 30 5.38 -6.71 6.80
N TRP A 31 5.61 -6.37 5.53
CA TRP A 31 6.90 -5.92 5.01
C TRP A 31 6.82 -4.43 4.66
N ILE A 32 7.93 -3.71 4.82
CA ILE A 32 8.01 -2.28 4.52
C ILE A 32 9.16 -2.01 3.55
N LEU A 33 8.92 -1.11 2.62
CA LEU A 33 9.96 -0.45 1.84
C LEU A 33 10.24 0.92 2.46
N THR A 34 11.47 1.12 2.93
CA THR A 34 11.93 2.44 3.41
C THR A 34 12.98 3.03 2.46
N GLY A 35 12.84 4.34 2.17
CA GLY A 35 13.77 5.12 1.35
C GLY A 35 13.13 6.14 0.40
N ASP A 36 12.10 6.87 0.84
CA ASP A 36 11.29 7.77 -0.01
C ASP A 36 12.12 8.82 -0.76
N ALA A 37 12.87 9.64 -0.04
CA ALA A 37 13.55 10.80 -0.59
C ALA A 37 14.75 10.40 -1.44
N GLU A 38 15.53 9.41 -1.00
CA GLU A 38 16.72 8.95 -1.71
C GLU A 38 16.36 8.17 -2.97
N LEU A 39 15.29 7.35 -2.92
CA LEU A 39 14.87 6.54 -4.05
C LEU A 39 14.07 7.35 -5.07
N ALA A 40 13.22 8.28 -4.62
CA ALA A 40 12.60 9.27 -5.51
C ALA A 40 13.66 10.19 -6.14
N ALA A 41 14.68 10.64 -5.39
CA ALA A 41 15.76 11.44 -5.95
C ALA A 41 16.63 10.67 -6.96
N ALA A 42 16.87 9.38 -6.72
CA ALA A 42 17.68 8.54 -7.62
C ALA A 42 16.94 8.11 -8.89
N THR A 43 15.62 7.92 -8.82
CA THR A 43 14.81 7.40 -9.94
C THR A 43 13.97 8.46 -10.65
N GLY A 44 13.69 9.59 -10.00
CA GLY A 44 12.72 10.59 -10.47
C GLY A 44 11.27 10.12 -10.43
N LEU A 45 10.98 8.95 -9.86
CA LEU A 45 9.65 8.35 -9.81
C LEU A 45 8.88 8.79 -8.56
N ARG A 46 7.56 8.88 -8.69
CA ARG A 46 6.65 9.08 -7.55
C ARG A 46 6.48 7.76 -6.80
N GLU A 47 6.04 7.83 -5.54
CA GLU A 47 5.86 6.66 -4.67
C GLU A 47 5.00 5.57 -5.30
N HIS A 48 3.91 5.96 -5.96
CA HIS A 48 3.03 5.04 -6.70
C HIS A 48 3.76 4.34 -7.87
N ASP A 49 4.49 5.07 -8.71
CA ASP A 49 5.22 4.50 -9.85
C ASP A 49 6.29 3.49 -9.40
N LEU A 50 6.92 3.79 -8.27
CA LEU A 50 7.87 2.90 -7.62
C LEU A 50 7.19 1.65 -7.06
N ALA A 51 6.05 1.80 -6.38
CA ALA A 51 5.27 0.68 -5.87
C ALA A 51 4.78 -0.24 -7.00
N VAL A 52 4.33 0.30 -8.14
CA VAL A 52 3.98 -0.47 -9.34
C VAL A 52 5.16 -1.28 -9.86
N THR A 53 6.34 -0.66 -9.92
CA THR A 53 7.55 -1.34 -10.38
C THR A 53 7.89 -2.52 -9.48
N LEU A 54 7.83 -2.33 -8.17
CA LEU A 54 8.18 -3.36 -7.18
C LEU A 54 7.13 -4.47 -7.12
N ALA A 55 5.85 -4.12 -7.10
CA ALA A 55 4.74 -5.07 -7.10
C ALA A 55 4.86 -6.04 -8.28
N ARG A 56 5.15 -5.52 -9.48
CA ARG A 56 5.38 -6.35 -10.68
C ARG A 56 6.65 -7.19 -10.61
N ALA A 57 7.75 -6.60 -10.15
CA ALA A 57 9.04 -7.28 -10.11
C ALA A 57 9.03 -8.48 -9.14
N PHE A 58 8.32 -8.35 -8.03
CA PHE A 58 8.31 -9.34 -6.95
C PHE A 58 7.01 -10.15 -6.87
N GLY A 59 6.00 -9.82 -7.67
CA GLY A 59 4.69 -10.50 -7.64
C GLY A 59 3.94 -10.26 -6.33
N VAL A 60 4.13 -9.10 -5.70
CA VAL A 60 3.56 -8.75 -4.39
C VAL A 60 2.53 -7.64 -4.50
N ARG A 61 1.73 -7.46 -3.45
CA ARG A 61 0.82 -6.31 -3.29
C ARG A 61 1.53 -5.21 -2.50
N ALA A 62 1.19 -3.96 -2.78
CA ALA A 62 1.74 -2.80 -2.08
C ALA A 62 0.64 -1.81 -1.66
N LEU A 63 0.71 -1.25 -0.46
CA LEU A 63 -0.07 -0.09 -0.04
C LEU A 63 0.82 1.15 -0.03
N VAL A 64 0.35 2.22 -0.67
CA VAL A 64 0.95 3.56 -0.63
C VAL A 64 -0.07 4.57 -0.12
N ASP A 65 0.40 5.70 0.41
CA ASP A 65 -0.45 6.79 0.85
C ASP A 65 -1.33 7.27 -0.32
N ASP A 66 -2.61 7.55 -0.06
CA ASP A 66 -3.48 8.15 -1.07
C ASP A 66 -3.20 9.65 -1.24
N GLY A 67 -2.48 10.28 -0.32
CA GLY A 67 -2.21 11.72 -0.27
C GLY A 67 -3.23 12.49 0.58
N GLY A 68 -4.15 11.78 1.23
CA GLY A 68 -5.16 12.30 2.12
C GLY A 68 -4.71 12.38 3.58
N ILE A 69 -5.60 12.91 4.43
CA ILE A 69 -5.36 13.03 5.88
C ILE A 69 -5.90 11.83 6.68
N HIS A 70 -6.47 10.85 5.99
CA HIS A 70 -7.24 9.78 6.60
C HIS A 70 -6.36 8.53 6.76
N PRO A 71 -6.08 8.08 7.99
CA PRO A 71 -5.11 7.02 8.25
C PRO A 71 -5.56 5.64 7.74
N ASP A 72 -6.86 5.46 7.51
CA ASP A 72 -7.49 4.25 6.99
C ASP A 72 -7.48 4.16 5.46
N ARG A 73 -7.03 5.21 4.76
CA ARG A 73 -7.06 5.29 3.30
C ARG A 73 -5.70 5.05 2.67
N TRP A 74 -5.71 4.22 1.65
CA TRP A 74 -4.51 3.81 0.94
C TRP A 74 -4.81 3.61 -0.54
N VAL A 75 -3.78 3.68 -1.37
CA VAL A 75 -3.80 3.12 -2.72
C VAL A 75 -3.16 1.75 -2.67
N LEU A 76 -3.94 0.72 -3.04
CA LEU A 76 -3.44 -0.61 -3.27
C LEU A 76 -2.89 -0.69 -4.69
N VAL A 77 -1.69 -1.24 -4.82
CA VAL A 77 -1.07 -1.67 -6.07
C VAL A 77 -0.98 -3.19 -6.06
N SER A 78 -1.65 -3.84 -7.01
CA SER A 78 -1.63 -5.29 -7.17
C SER A 78 -0.36 -5.76 -7.88
N ALA A 79 -0.11 -7.07 -7.85
CA ALA A 79 1.05 -7.71 -8.48
C ALA A 79 1.12 -7.48 -10.00
N ASP A 80 -0.02 -7.28 -10.68
CA ASP A 80 -0.07 -6.94 -12.12
C ASP A 80 0.19 -5.44 -12.39
N GLY A 81 0.34 -4.64 -11.34
CA GLY A 81 0.51 -3.19 -11.36
C GLY A 81 -0.78 -2.40 -11.57
N SER A 82 -1.95 -3.04 -11.61
CA SER A 82 -3.22 -2.33 -11.46
C SER A 82 -3.32 -1.77 -10.05
N SER A 83 -4.02 -0.65 -9.90
CA SER A 83 -4.11 0.03 -8.61
C SER A 83 -5.45 0.71 -8.41
N GLY A 84 -5.84 0.89 -7.16
CA GLY A 84 -7.04 1.65 -6.80
C GLY A 84 -7.08 1.95 -5.30
N ARG A 85 -7.99 2.85 -4.91
CA ARG A 85 -8.16 3.23 -3.51
C ARG A 85 -8.85 2.13 -2.71
N VAL A 86 -8.35 1.89 -1.51
CA VAL A 86 -8.89 0.92 -0.56
C VAL A 86 -9.04 1.55 0.82
N LEU A 87 -9.99 1.03 1.59
CA LEU A 87 -10.07 1.28 3.02
C LEU A 87 -9.52 0.09 3.80
N THR A 88 -8.79 0.42 4.85
CA THR A 88 -8.26 -0.54 5.83
C THR A 88 -9.06 -0.50 7.11
N ASP A 89 -9.04 -1.60 7.86
CA ASP A 89 -9.69 -1.69 9.17
C ASP A 89 -8.89 -0.85 10.16
N SER A 90 -9.48 0.26 10.62
CA SER A 90 -8.82 1.19 11.53
C SER A 90 -8.52 0.59 12.90
N ASP A 91 -9.38 -0.31 13.37
CA ASP A 91 -9.21 -0.95 14.67
C ASP A 91 -8.07 -1.97 14.59
N ALA A 92 -8.07 -2.81 13.55
CA ALA A 92 -6.96 -3.75 13.31
C ALA A 92 -5.63 -3.02 13.06
N ALA A 93 -5.66 -1.90 12.31
CA ALA A 93 -4.46 -1.11 12.04
C ALA A 93 -3.88 -0.46 13.31
N ALA A 94 -4.72 -0.10 14.30
CA ALA A 94 -4.27 0.38 15.60
C ALA A 94 -3.50 -0.69 16.39
N ASP A 95 -3.81 -1.96 16.15
CA ASP A 95 -3.09 -3.12 16.69
C ASP A 95 -1.91 -3.56 15.80
N GLY A 96 -1.61 -2.80 14.74
CA GLY A 96 -0.51 -3.08 13.80
C GLY A 96 -0.86 -4.09 12.70
N ASP A 97 -2.12 -4.51 12.59
CA ASP A 97 -2.62 -5.41 11.55
C ASP A 97 -3.32 -4.61 10.43
N LEU A 98 -2.56 -4.27 9.40
CA LEU A 98 -3.09 -3.57 8.22
C LEU A 98 -3.88 -4.56 7.35
N ARG A 99 -5.21 -4.53 7.50
CA ARG A 99 -6.14 -5.36 6.75
C ARG A 99 -7.03 -4.53 5.84
N ILE A 100 -7.12 -4.91 4.56
CA ILE A 100 -8.04 -4.26 3.60
C ILE A 100 -9.47 -4.74 3.86
N VAL A 101 -10.40 -3.79 3.98
CA VAL A 101 -11.84 -4.06 4.12
C VAL A 101 -12.52 -4.11 2.75
N HIS A 102 -12.30 -3.09 1.91
CA HIS A 102 -12.90 -2.97 0.58
C HIS A 102 -12.13 -1.99 -0.32
N ALA A 103 -12.35 -2.11 -1.62
CA ALA A 103 -11.93 -1.14 -2.62
C ALA A 103 -13.07 -0.14 -2.91
N LEU A 104 -12.70 1.10 -3.27
CA LEU A 104 -13.66 2.13 -3.70
C LEU A 104 -14.03 1.97 -5.18
N GLU A 105 -13.20 1.28 -5.95
CA GLU A 105 -13.39 1.00 -7.37
C GLU A 105 -12.84 -0.39 -7.70
N PRO A 106 -13.31 -1.03 -8.80
CA PRO A 106 -12.75 -2.31 -9.23
C PRO A 106 -11.25 -2.19 -9.56
N ILE A 107 -10.45 -3.09 -9.00
CA ILE A 107 -9.01 -3.22 -9.29
C ILE A 107 -8.80 -4.51 -10.07
N SER A 108 -8.29 -4.44 -11.29
CA SER A 108 -8.23 -5.59 -12.21
C SER A 108 -7.43 -6.77 -11.66
N GLY A 109 -6.33 -6.50 -10.95
CA GLY A 109 -5.49 -7.52 -10.30
C GLY A 109 -6.06 -8.05 -8.98
N GLU A 110 -7.17 -7.48 -8.49
CA GLU A 110 -7.81 -7.84 -7.22
C GLU A 110 -9.33 -8.01 -7.39
N PRO A 111 -9.80 -8.85 -8.33
CA PRO A 111 -11.22 -9.01 -8.63
C PRO A 111 -12.04 -9.59 -7.46
N GLN A 112 -11.37 -10.18 -6.48
CA GLN A 112 -11.96 -10.74 -5.27
C GLN A 112 -12.26 -9.72 -4.18
N LEU A 113 -11.71 -8.50 -4.27
CA LEU A 113 -11.99 -7.46 -3.27
C LEU A 113 -13.44 -7.00 -3.38
N ALA A 114 -14.09 -6.88 -2.22
CA ALA A 114 -15.39 -6.23 -2.15
C ALA A 114 -15.26 -4.78 -2.64
N VAL A 115 -16.18 -4.36 -3.51
CA VAL A 115 -16.24 -2.98 -4.01
C VAL A 115 -17.41 -2.28 -3.36
N VAL A 116 -17.11 -1.22 -2.60
CA VAL A 116 -18.12 -0.34 -2.02
C VAL A 116 -17.93 1.03 -2.65
N PRO A 117 -18.92 1.54 -3.42
CA PRO A 117 -18.79 2.82 -4.09
C PRO A 117 -18.43 3.93 -3.10
N PRO A 118 -17.55 4.87 -3.49
CA PRO A 118 -17.10 5.90 -2.58
C PRO A 118 -18.28 6.76 -2.11
N PRO A 119 -18.26 7.22 -0.85
CA PRO A 119 -19.14 8.28 -0.41
C PRO A 119 -18.88 9.55 -1.24
N ASP A 120 -19.80 10.51 -1.19
CA ASP A 120 -19.76 11.70 -2.05
C ASP A 120 -18.41 12.45 -2.04
N TRP A 121 -17.67 12.40 -0.93
CA TRP A 121 -16.35 13.04 -0.81
C TRP A 121 -15.22 12.39 -1.64
N ALA A 122 -15.40 11.19 -2.21
CA ALA A 122 -14.36 10.48 -2.97
C ALA A 122 -14.65 10.28 -4.47
N ARG A 123 -15.75 10.86 -4.99
CA ARG A 123 -16.22 10.62 -6.37
C ARG A 123 -15.40 11.30 -7.48
N ASP A 124 -14.67 12.37 -7.19
CA ASP A 124 -14.10 13.26 -8.22
C ASP A 124 -12.54 13.29 -8.26
N TRP A 125 -11.88 12.13 -8.15
CA TRP A 125 -10.41 12.05 -8.24
C TRP A 125 -9.95 11.60 -9.63
#